data_AF-A0A9D8LKL6-F1
#
_entry.id   AF-A0A9D8LKL6-F1
#
_cell.length_a   1.000
_cell.length_b   1.000
_cell.length_c   1.000
_cell.angle_alpha   90.00
_cell.angle_beta   90.00
_cell.angle_gamma   90.00
#
_symmetry.space_group_name_H-M   'P 1'
#
loop_
_entity.id
_entity.type
_entity.pdbx_description
1 polymer ?
#
loop_
_entity_poly.entity_id
_entity_poly.type
_entity_poly.pdbx_seq_one_letter_code
_entity_poly.pdbx_strand_id
1 'polypeptide(L)'
;MELKGTIRSISMAPPHPMLMVTAADGKVWQVDLGNPSQTERSGFTGTTAKVGDAVTAIGNRHLDKSKTHMKAVRIVLAGKNYDMYPERIRTN
;
A
#
# COMPACT_ATOMS: atom_id res chain seq x y z
N MET A 1 8.14 8.08 -1.48
CA MET A 1 8.36 7.08 -2.55
C MET A 1 7.02 6.71 -3.15
N GLU A 2 6.98 6.50 -4.45
CA GLU A 2 5.85 5.91 -5.16
C GLU A 2 6.28 4.52 -5.66
N LEU A 3 5.45 3.51 -5.41
CA LEU A 3 5.62 2.14 -5.88
C LEU A 3 4.41 1.75 -6.74
N LYS A 4 4.66 1.48 -8.02
CA LYS A 4 3.65 0.98 -8.96
C LYS A 4 3.87 -0.51 -9.21
N GLY A 5 2.79 -1.28 -9.23
CA GLY A 5 2.88 -2.71 -9.49
C GLY A 5 1.53 -3.42 -9.46
N THR A 6 1.58 -4.74 -9.36
CA THR A 6 0.42 -5.62 -9.33
C THR A 6 0.31 -6.34 -7.99
N ILE A 7 -0.88 -6.36 -7.42
CA ILE A 7 -1.13 -7.05 -6.14
C ILE A 7 -0.96 -8.56 -6.33
N ARG A 8 -0.08 -9.16 -5.52
CA ARG A 8 0.17 -10.60 -5.47
C ARG A 8 -0.57 -11.28 -4.32
N SER A 9 -0.69 -10.61 -3.18
CA SER A 9 -1.49 -11.08 -2.05
C SER A 9 -1.93 -9.92 -1.16
N ILE A 10 -3.00 -10.17 -0.40
CA ILE A 10 -3.64 -9.21 0.49
C ILE A 10 -3.80 -9.89 1.86
N SER A 11 -3.39 -9.21 2.92
CA SER A 11 -3.68 -9.62 4.30
C SER A 11 -4.21 -8.44 5.08
N MET A 12 -5.35 -8.60 5.75
CA MET A 12 -5.96 -7.59 6.62
C MET A 12 -5.72 -7.89 8.10
N ALA A 13 -4.79 -8.79 8.41
CA ALA A 13 -4.51 -9.20 9.77
C ALA A 13 -3.82 -8.10 10.59
N PRO A 14 -4.07 -8.02 11.91
CA PRO A 14 -3.27 -7.18 12.80
C PRO A 14 -1.81 -7.68 12.89
N PRO A 15 -0.83 -6.83 13.27
CA PRO A 15 -0.98 -5.43 13.72
C PRO A 15 -1.14 -4.41 12.59
N HIS A 16 -0.80 -4.79 11.35
CA HIS A 16 -0.96 -3.95 10.16
C HIS A 16 -1.43 -4.82 8.99
N PRO A 17 -2.54 -4.43 8.33
CA PRO A 17 -2.83 -4.90 7.00
C PRO A 17 -1.66 -4.65 6.05
N MET A 18 -1.48 -5.53 5.08
CA MET A 18 -0.36 -5.50 4.15
C MET A 18 -0.75 -6.02 2.76
N LEU A 19 -0.01 -5.55 1.76
CA LEU A 19 -0.06 -6.04 0.39
C LEU A 19 1.32 -6.57 0.00
N MET A 20 1.36 -7.67 -0.73
CA MET A 20 2.54 -8.02 -1.53
C MET A 20 2.31 -7.49 -2.94
N VAL A 21 3.25 -6.69 -3.43
CA VAL A 21 3.14 -6.02 -4.75
C VAL A 21 4.33 -6.40 -5.60
N THR A 22 4.07 -6.91 -6.81
CA THR A 22 5.13 -7.13 -7.81
C THR A 22 5.32 -5.82 -8.57
N ALA A 23 6.49 -5.20 -8.42
CA ALA A 23 6.84 -3.97 -9.10
C ALA A 23 7.22 -4.23 -10.57
N ALA A 24 7.29 -3.16 -11.36
CA ALA A 24 7.65 -3.24 -12.78
C ALA A 24 9.05 -3.85 -13.05
N ASP A 25 9.96 -3.78 -12.08
CA ASP A 25 11.29 -4.41 -12.14
C ASP A 25 11.27 -5.90 -11.75
N GLY A 26 10.08 -6.49 -11.55
CA GLY A 26 9.87 -7.88 -11.16
C GLY A 26 10.10 -8.15 -9.67
N LYS A 27 10.57 -7.17 -8.88
CA LYS A 27 10.76 -7.38 -7.43
C LYS A 27 9.43 -7.39 -6.70
N VAL A 28 9.33 -8.26 -5.71
CA VAL A 28 8.19 -8.31 -4.80
C VAL A 28 8.45 -7.43 -3.59
N TRP A 29 7.52 -6.52 -3.35
CA TRP A 29 7.55 -5.57 -2.26
C TRP A 29 6.48 -5.89 -1.23
N GLN A 30 6.89 -5.90 0.03
CA GLN A 30 5.97 -5.80 1.13
C GLN A 30 5.54 -4.33 1.30
N VAL A 31 4.24 -4.10 1.29
CA VAL A 31 3.64 -2.78 1.51
C VAL A 31 2.76 -2.87 2.75
N ASP A 32 3.25 -2.33 3.87
CA ASP A 32 2.44 -2.23 5.07
C ASP A 32 1.49 -1.04 4.94
N LEU A 33 0.22 -1.25 5.25
CA LEU A 33 -0.80 -0.20 5.27
C LEU A 33 -0.84 0.46 6.67
N GLY A 34 -1.82 1.34 6.91
CA GLY A 34 -2.07 1.88 8.26
C GLY A 34 -2.38 0.79 9.29
N ASN A 35 -2.60 1.15 10.55
CA ASN A 35 -3.24 0.19 11.48
C ASN A 35 -4.66 -0.17 10.96
N PRO A 36 -5.30 -1.24 11.47
CA PRO A 36 -6.59 -1.70 10.95
C PRO A 36 -7.64 -0.58 10.88
N SER A 37 -7.77 0.22 11.93
CA SER A 37 -8.72 1.34 11.98
C SER A 37 -8.45 2.43 10.94
N GLN A 38 -7.20 2.80 10.68
CA GLN A 38 -6.87 3.80 9.65
C GLN A 38 -7.07 3.26 8.24
N THR A 39 -6.73 1.98 8.03
CA THR A 39 -6.96 1.31 6.75
C THR A 39 -8.46 1.27 6.44
N GLU A 40 -9.28 0.85 7.40
CA GLU A 40 -10.74 0.83 7.25
C GLU A 40 -11.33 2.23 7.06
N ARG A 41 -10.91 3.23 7.84
CA ARG A 41 -11.36 4.63 7.70
C ARG A 41 -10.99 5.26 6.36
N SER A 42 -9.90 4.83 5.74
CA SER A 42 -9.54 5.25 4.38
C SER A 42 -10.51 4.69 3.31
N GLY A 43 -11.37 3.75 3.69
CA GLY A 43 -12.25 3.00 2.80
C GLY A 43 -11.58 1.82 2.10
N PHE A 44 -10.34 1.48 2.47
CA PHE A 44 -9.63 0.32 1.94
C PHE A 44 -9.85 -0.89 2.85
N THR A 45 -10.42 -1.94 2.29
CA THR A 45 -10.75 -3.19 3.00
C THR A 45 -10.28 -4.39 2.19
N GLY A 46 -10.40 -5.59 2.76
CA GLY A 46 -10.05 -6.85 2.09
C GLY A 46 -10.85 -7.14 0.80
N THR A 47 -11.95 -6.42 0.54
CA THR A 47 -12.76 -6.56 -0.67
C THR A 47 -12.59 -5.41 -1.66
N THR A 48 -11.80 -4.38 -1.29
CA THR A 48 -11.59 -3.19 -2.12
C THR A 48 -10.69 -3.47 -3.32
N ALA A 49 -9.74 -4.40 -3.16
CA ALA A 49 -8.82 -4.83 -4.19
C ALA A 49 -8.76 -6.37 -4.23
N LYS A 50 -8.27 -6.91 -5.33
CA LYS A 50 -8.00 -8.34 -5.51
C LYS A 50 -6.59 -8.58 -6.05
N VAL A 51 -6.14 -9.83 -5.93
CA VAL A 51 -4.91 -10.28 -6.58
C VAL A 51 -5.03 -10.06 -8.10
N GLY A 52 -3.98 -9.51 -8.69
CA GLY A 52 -3.94 -9.12 -10.10
C GLY A 52 -4.27 -7.66 -10.38
N ASP A 53 -4.84 -6.91 -9.43
CA ASP A 53 -5.12 -5.49 -9.64
C ASP A 53 -3.82 -4.67 -9.74
N ALA A 54 -3.82 -3.69 -10.64
CA ALA A 54 -2.79 -2.67 -10.71
C ALA A 54 -3.00 -1.67 -9.55
N VAL A 55 -1.93 -1.41 -8.81
CA VAL A 55 -1.95 -0.56 -7.61
C VAL A 55 -0.78 0.40 -7.62
N THR A 56 -0.99 1.61 -7.07
CA THR A 56 0.08 2.53 -6.72
C THR A 56 0.09 2.73 -5.21
N ALA A 57 1.21 2.46 -4.55
CA ALA A 57 1.42 2.73 -3.14
C ALA A 57 2.34 3.95 -2.97
N ILE A 58 1.88 4.93 -2.21
CA ILE A 58 2.64 6.14 -1.89
C ILE A 58 2.98 6.10 -0.41
N GLY A 59 4.26 6.33 -0.08
CA GLY A 59 4.69 6.35 1.31
C GLY A 59 6.21 6.29 1.49
N ASN A 60 6.62 5.72 2.61
CA ASN A 60 8.01 5.73 3.06
C ASN A 60 8.65 4.36 2.86
N ARG A 61 9.76 4.32 2.13
CA ARG A 61 10.58 3.12 1.99
C ARG A 61 11.23 2.78 3.32
N HIS A 62 11.46 1.51 3.58
CA HIS A 62 12.31 1.06 4.68
C HIS A 62 13.72 1.70 4.58
N LEU A 63 14.30 2.07 5.73
CA LEU A 63 15.60 2.76 5.81
C LEU A 63 16.73 1.90 5.23
N ASP A 64 16.73 0.62 5.59
CA ASP A 64 17.59 -0.39 4.94
C ASP A 64 17.19 -0.58 3.47
N LYS A 65 18.08 -0.17 2.57
CA LYS A 65 17.87 -0.19 1.12
C LYS A 65 17.83 -1.60 0.53
N SER A 66 18.39 -2.60 1.22
CA SER A 66 18.36 -4.00 0.77
C SER A 66 16.96 -4.60 0.85
N LYS A 67 16.09 -4.09 1.73
CA LYS A 67 14.72 -4.56 1.91
C LYS A 67 13.77 -3.96 0.88
N THR A 68 12.97 -4.80 0.23
CA THR A 68 11.83 -4.39 -0.62
C THR A 68 10.59 -4.21 0.26
N HIS A 69 10.65 -3.22 1.15
CA HIS A 69 9.60 -2.94 2.12
C HIS A 69 9.30 -1.45 2.18
N MET A 70 8.02 -1.10 2.28
CA MET A 70 7.59 0.27 2.53
C MET A 70 6.35 0.33 3.42
N LYS A 71 6.15 1.47 4.07
CA LYS A 71 4.92 1.86 4.75
C LYS A 71 4.12 2.79 3.85
N ALA A 72 2.96 2.35 3.39
CA ALA A 72 2.03 3.18 2.63
C ALA A 72 1.30 4.18 3.53
N VAL A 73 1.14 5.40 3.02
CA VAL A 73 0.24 6.42 3.59
C VAL A 73 -0.99 6.66 2.71
N ARG A 74 -0.89 6.30 1.41
CA ARG A 74 -1.96 6.31 0.42
C ARG A 74 -1.82 5.09 -0.48
N ILE A 75 -2.97 4.49 -0.81
CA ILE A 75 -3.11 3.54 -1.92
C ILE A 75 -3.94 4.19 -3.02
N VAL A 76 -3.55 4.01 -4.27
CA VAL A 76 -4.34 4.39 -5.44
C VAL A 76 -4.70 3.12 -6.20
N LEU A 77 -5.99 2.91 -6.39
CA LEU A 77 -6.56 1.76 -7.11
C LEU A 77 -7.58 2.27 -8.12
N ALA A 78 -7.40 1.94 -9.40
CA ALA A 78 -8.28 2.40 -10.49
C ALA A 78 -8.57 3.92 -10.47
N GLY A 79 -7.56 4.73 -10.12
CA GLY A 79 -7.67 6.19 -10.03
C GLY A 79 -8.32 6.73 -8.74
N LYS A 80 -8.82 5.86 -7.85
CA LYS A 80 -9.36 6.25 -6.55
C LYS A 80 -8.27 6.22 -5.48
N ASN A 81 -8.23 7.28 -4.67
CA ASN A 81 -7.33 7.39 -3.52
C ASN A 81 -7.95 6.79 -2.26
N TYR A 82 -7.12 6.09 -1.50
CA TYR A 82 -7.41 5.54 -0.18
C TYR A 82 -6.33 6.04 0.79
N ASP A 83 -6.67 7.07 1.55
CA ASP A 83 -5.73 7.83 2.36
C ASP A 83 -5.76 7.35 3.80
N MET A 84 -4.75 6.54 4.17
CA MET A 84 -4.64 6.00 5.53
C MET A 84 -4.17 7.05 6.53
N TYR A 85 -3.38 8.02 6.06
CA TYR A 85 -2.90 9.15 6.84
C TYR A 85 -3.03 10.43 6.01
N PRO A 86 -4.26 10.97 5.82
CA PRO A 86 -4.49 12.15 4.99
C PRO A 86 -3.63 13.35 5.37
N GLU A 87 -3.38 13.54 6.67
CA GLU A 87 -2.54 14.60 7.23
C GLU A 87 -1.07 14.50 6.83
N ARG A 88 -0.61 13.33 6.37
CA ARG A 88 0.77 13.10 5.89
C ARG A 88 0.93 13.32 4.39
N ILE A 89 -0.17 13.62 3.70
CA ILE A 89 -0.19 13.85 2.26
C ILE A 89 -0.05 15.35 2.05
N ARG A 90 1.14 15.78 1.64
CA ARG A 90 1.34 17.17 1.20
C ARG A 90 0.73 17.32 -0.19
N THR A 91 -0.42 17.97 -0.30
CA THR A 91 -0.87 18.58 -1.55
C THR A 91 0.02 19.79 -1.81
N ASN A 92 0.78 19.73 -2.90
CA ASN A 92 1.56 20.85 -3.41
C ASN A 92 0.70 21.68 -4.37
#